data_AF-A0A537R7E9-F1
#
_entry.id   AF-A0A537R7E9-F1
#
_cell.length_a   1.000
_cell.length_b   1.000
_cell.length_c   1.000
_cell.angle_alpha   90.00
_cell.angle_beta   90.00
_cell.angle_gamma   90.00
#
_symmetry.space_group_name_H-M   'P 1'
#
loop_
_entity.id
_entity.type
_entity.pdbx_description
1 polymer ?
#
loop_
_entity_poly.entity_id
_entity_poly.type
_entity_poly.pdbx_seq_one_letter_code
_entity_poly.pdbx_strand_id
1 'polypeptide(L)'
;MAVSSVPQERSSSPSAYPETGWRRSRSTPSLSEVFGSVTTRPHGPLWKKLLAFLGPGYLVAVGYMDPGNWATSLAGGSKFGYALLVVALLSNLMAILLQALCARLGIGAGRDLAQACSDAFPPALSWPLWLLAEVAICATDLAEVIGTAIGLNLLFGIPLEIGVVITALDVFLILGMQHLGFRWVESFVVALLGVIAACFAVQIALAHPDWRKVILGFAPTTQLVTD
;
A
#
# COMPACT_ATOMS: atom_id res chain seq x y z
N MET A 1 -22.24 38.07 0.10
CA MET A 1 -22.12 38.44 1.52
C MET A 1 -23.22 37.73 2.29
N ALA A 2 -22.93 36.54 2.85
CA ALA A 2 -23.65 35.84 3.92
C ALA A 2 -23.05 34.42 4.01
N VAL A 3 -21.94 34.32 4.73
CA VAL A 3 -21.35 33.04 5.15
C VAL A 3 -22.23 32.50 6.27
N SER A 4 -22.93 31.40 6.03
CA SER A 4 -23.66 30.66 7.07
C SER A 4 -22.64 29.89 7.89
N SER A 5 -22.32 30.43 9.07
CA SER A 5 -21.42 29.87 10.07
C SER A 5 -21.95 28.54 10.62
N VAL A 6 -21.30 27.44 10.27
CA VAL A 6 -21.40 26.17 11.00
C VAL A 6 -20.80 26.40 12.40
N PRO A 7 -21.48 26.06 13.51
CA PRO A 7 -20.93 26.24 14.85
C PRO A 7 -19.73 25.30 15.06
N GLN A 8 -18.55 25.88 15.30
CA GLN A 8 -17.41 25.17 15.88
C GLN A 8 -17.72 24.90 17.36
N GLU A 9 -18.15 23.69 17.69
CA GLU A 9 -18.22 23.22 19.07
C GLU A 9 -16.81 23.05 19.66
N ARG A 10 -16.46 24.04 20.48
CA ARG A 10 -15.58 24.06 21.66
C ARG A 10 -14.77 22.80 21.98
N SER A 11 -13.45 22.99 21.88
CA SER A 11 -12.42 22.63 22.88
C SER A 11 -12.64 21.33 23.68
N SER A 12 -12.14 20.21 23.16
CA SER A 12 -11.71 19.12 24.04
C SER A 12 -10.38 19.53 24.68
N SER A 13 -10.41 20.01 25.92
CA SER A 13 -9.24 20.07 26.80
C SER A 13 -8.51 18.71 26.76
N PRO A 14 -7.17 18.67 26.62
CA PRO A 14 -6.45 17.40 26.65
C PRO A 14 -6.72 16.75 28.01
N SER A 15 -7.33 15.56 28.01
CA SER A 15 -7.54 14.83 29.25
C SER A 15 -6.16 14.56 29.86
N ALA A 16 -5.94 15.11 31.06
CA ALA A 16 -4.68 14.96 31.81
C ALA A 16 -4.43 13.51 32.29
N TYR A 17 -5.37 12.60 32.02
CA TYR A 17 -5.22 11.18 32.28
C TYR A 17 -4.87 10.47 30.95
N PRO A 18 -3.77 9.70 30.90
CA PRO A 18 -3.55 8.81 29.78
C PRO A 18 -4.75 7.87 29.66
N GLU A 19 -5.36 7.82 28.46
CA GLU A 19 -6.30 6.75 28.13
C GLU A 19 -5.64 5.42 28.49
N THR A 20 -6.32 4.61 29.29
CA THR A 20 -5.78 3.41 29.93
C THR A 20 -5.01 2.55 28.92
N GLY A 21 -3.70 2.41 29.12
CA GLY A 21 -2.82 1.58 28.28
C GLY A 21 -1.74 2.33 27.49
N TRP A 22 -1.83 3.66 27.35
CA TRP A 22 -0.86 4.46 26.58
C TRP A 22 0.05 5.31 27.48
N ARG A 23 1.33 5.45 27.12
CA ARG A 23 2.27 6.34 27.84
C ARG A 23 2.04 7.81 27.51
N ARG A 24 1.54 8.12 26.32
CA ARG A 24 1.23 9.48 25.85
C ARG A 24 -0.23 9.60 25.43
N SER A 25 -0.83 10.74 25.74
CA SER A 25 -2.18 11.08 25.30
C SER A 25 -2.20 11.27 23.78
N ARG A 26 -3.38 11.02 23.18
CA ARG A 26 -3.55 11.09 21.73
C ARG A 26 -3.23 12.49 21.21
N SER A 27 -2.35 12.57 20.22
CA SER A 27 -2.09 13.79 19.45
C SER A 27 -3.18 14.01 18.38
N THR A 28 -3.00 15.00 17.50
CA THR A 28 -3.85 15.28 16.34
C THR A 28 -4.14 13.99 15.56
N PRO A 29 -5.37 13.77 15.04
CA PRO A 29 -5.66 12.59 14.23
C PRO A 29 -4.69 12.46 13.05
N SER A 30 -4.30 11.22 12.77
CA SER A 30 -3.47 10.89 11.61
C SER A 30 -4.21 11.22 10.31
N LEU A 31 -3.47 11.72 9.30
CA LEU A 31 -4.04 12.16 8.02
C LEU A 31 -5.20 13.16 8.20
N SER A 32 -4.99 14.25 8.93
CA SER A 32 -6.04 15.21 9.32
C SER A 32 -6.86 15.78 8.16
N GLU A 33 -6.32 15.78 6.94
CA GLU A 33 -7.01 16.23 5.73
C GLU A 33 -8.07 15.24 5.21
N VAL A 34 -7.92 13.94 5.50
CA VAL A 34 -8.76 12.86 4.96
C VAL A 34 -9.41 12.02 6.07
N PHE A 35 -9.01 12.21 7.32
CA PHE A 35 -9.52 11.47 8.48
C PHE A 35 -11.05 11.56 8.58
N GLY A 36 -11.72 10.41 8.54
CA GLY A 36 -13.19 10.33 8.64
C GLY A 36 -13.95 10.84 7.40
N SER A 37 -13.29 11.11 6.28
CA SER A 37 -13.93 11.58 5.04
C SER A 37 -14.89 10.57 4.40
N VAL A 38 -14.68 9.27 4.64
CA VAL A 38 -15.55 8.20 4.13
C VAL A 38 -16.75 8.01 5.06
N THR A 39 -17.85 8.71 4.76
CA THR A 39 -19.12 8.50 5.48
C THR A 39 -19.80 7.23 5.00
N THR A 40 -19.95 6.23 5.88
CA THR A 40 -20.79 5.07 5.59
C THR A 40 -22.19 5.27 6.14
N ARG A 41 -23.22 4.90 5.36
CA ARG A 41 -24.60 4.97 5.86
C ARG A 41 -24.81 3.85 6.90
N PRO A 42 -25.25 4.15 8.13
CA PRO A 42 -25.40 3.15 9.19
C PRO A 42 -26.39 2.05 8.82
N HIS A 43 -27.44 2.38 8.06
CA HIS A 43 -28.42 1.44 7.54
C HIS A 43 -28.31 1.35 6.02
N GLY A 44 -27.93 0.17 5.53
CA GLY A 44 -27.71 -0.09 4.11
C GLY A 44 -27.09 -1.48 3.88
N PRO A 45 -27.18 -2.01 2.66
CA PRO A 45 -26.68 -3.33 2.34
C PRO A 45 -25.15 -3.40 2.43
N LEU A 46 -24.63 -4.54 2.90
CA LEU A 46 -23.20 -4.76 3.18
C LEU A 46 -22.30 -4.43 2.00
N TRP A 47 -22.72 -4.71 0.76
CA TRP A 47 -21.95 -4.42 -0.46
C TRP A 47 -21.70 -2.92 -0.66
N LYS A 48 -22.66 -2.04 -0.33
CA LYS A 48 -22.47 -0.57 -0.42
C LYS A 48 -21.49 -0.07 0.64
N LYS A 49 -21.46 -0.72 1.81
CA LYS A 49 -20.46 -0.43 2.85
C LYS A 49 -19.07 -0.89 2.42
N LEU A 50 -18.96 -2.11 1.88
CA LEU A 50 -17.72 -2.66 1.32
C LEU A 50 -17.13 -1.76 0.23
N LEU A 51 -17.95 -1.33 -0.74
CA LEU A 51 -17.52 -0.43 -1.82
C LEU A 51 -16.93 0.88 -1.30
N ALA A 52 -17.44 1.43 -0.19
CA ALA A 52 -16.91 2.66 0.39
C ALA A 52 -15.50 2.50 0.99
N PHE A 53 -15.13 1.28 1.40
CA PHE A 53 -13.82 0.97 1.98
C PHE A 53 -12.81 0.38 0.99
N LEU A 54 -13.21 0.16 -0.27
CA LEU A 54 -12.31 -0.38 -1.28
C LEU A 54 -11.15 0.57 -1.61
N GLY A 55 -11.39 1.88 -1.61
CA GLY A 55 -10.38 2.88 -1.98
C GLY A 55 -9.09 2.81 -1.18
N PRO A 56 -9.15 2.95 0.16
CA PRO A 56 -7.97 2.78 1.01
C PRO A 56 -7.31 1.40 0.85
N GLY A 57 -8.11 0.34 0.64
CA GLY A 57 -7.59 -1.01 0.41
C GLY A 57 -6.76 -1.11 -0.87
N TYR A 58 -7.21 -0.50 -1.97
CA TYR A 58 -6.47 -0.48 -3.23
C TYR A 58 -5.17 0.33 -3.13
N LEU A 59 -5.18 1.45 -2.40
CA LEU A 59 -3.98 2.25 -2.16
C LEU A 59 -2.91 1.48 -1.37
N VAL A 60 -3.30 0.56 -0.49
CA VAL A 60 -2.35 -0.35 0.17
C VAL A 60 -1.91 -1.47 -0.77
N ALA A 61 -2.84 -2.04 -1.54
CA ALA A 61 -2.56 -3.16 -2.43
C ALA A 61 -1.57 -2.83 -3.56
N VAL A 62 -1.58 -1.60 -4.08
CA VAL A 62 -0.66 -1.21 -5.16
C VAL A 62 0.81 -1.31 -4.72
N GLY A 63 1.12 -1.03 -3.45
CA GLY A 63 2.49 -1.16 -2.93
C GLY A 63 3.03 -2.59 -2.87
N TYR A 64 2.18 -3.61 -3.04
CA TYR A 64 2.60 -5.01 -3.18
C TYR A 64 2.84 -5.42 -4.64
N MET A 65 2.53 -4.53 -5.59
CA MET A 65 2.67 -4.77 -7.03
C MET A 65 3.78 -3.91 -7.65
N ASP A 66 4.76 -3.52 -6.85
CA ASP A 66 5.90 -2.72 -7.25
C ASP A 66 6.89 -3.50 -8.15
N PRO A 67 7.68 -2.82 -9.00
CA PRO A 67 8.67 -3.47 -9.86
C PRO A 67 9.72 -4.29 -9.10
N GLY A 68 10.00 -3.96 -7.83
CA GLY A 68 10.96 -4.70 -7.01
C GLY A 68 10.55 -6.15 -6.77
N ASN A 69 9.26 -6.39 -6.53
CA ASN A 69 8.70 -7.73 -6.39
C ASN A 69 8.72 -8.52 -7.72
N TRP A 70 8.59 -7.83 -8.86
CA TRP A 70 8.52 -8.51 -10.16
C TRP A 70 9.85 -9.14 -10.54
N ALA A 71 10.96 -8.45 -10.30
CA ALA A 71 12.30 -8.96 -10.63
C ALA A 71 12.57 -10.30 -9.91
N THR A 72 12.26 -10.38 -8.62
CA THR A 72 12.44 -11.61 -7.82
C THR A 72 11.47 -12.70 -8.24
N SER A 73 10.21 -12.37 -8.49
CA SER A 73 9.18 -13.32 -8.95
C SER A 73 9.48 -13.91 -10.33
N LEU A 74 9.94 -13.09 -11.28
CA LEU A 74 10.31 -13.53 -12.63
C LEU A 74 11.58 -14.37 -12.60
N ALA A 75 12.61 -13.95 -11.87
CA ALA A 75 13.84 -14.73 -11.71
C ALA A 75 13.56 -16.07 -11.02
N GLY A 76 12.75 -16.06 -9.95
CA GLY A 76 12.30 -17.25 -9.25
C GLY A 76 11.52 -18.20 -10.15
N GLY A 77 10.55 -17.68 -10.90
CA GLY A 77 9.77 -18.47 -11.86
C GLY A 77 10.62 -19.05 -12.98
N SER A 78 11.61 -18.31 -13.49
CA SER A 78 12.51 -18.83 -14.54
C SER A 78 13.42 -19.96 -14.05
N LYS A 79 13.80 -19.94 -12.76
CA LYS A 79 14.73 -20.92 -12.19
C LYS A 79 14.03 -22.13 -11.57
N PHE A 80 12.89 -21.91 -10.90
CA PHE A 80 12.19 -22.92 -10.11
C PHE A 80 10.78 -23.26 -10.66
N GLY A 81 10.40 -22.68 -11.80
CA GLY A 81 9.08 -22.89 -12.39
C GLY A 81 7.95 -22.51 -11.41
N TYR A 82 7.01 -23.44 -11.21
CA TYR A 82 5.84 -23.23 -10.36
C TYR A 82 6.06 -23.57 -8.87
N ALA A 83 7.24 -24.04 -8.47
CA ALA A 83 7.48 -24.51 -7.10
C ALA A 83 7.36 -23.39 -6.04
N LEU A 84 7.62 -22.14 -6.42
CA LEU A 84 7.55 -20.98 -5.51
C LEU A 84 6.13 -20.40 -5.36
N LEU A 85 5.13 -20.90 -6.09
CA LEU A 85 3.75 -20.39 -6.01
C LEU A 85 3.15 -20.54 -4.60
N VAL A 86 3.42 -21.67 -3.92
CA VAL A 86 2.98 -21.87 -2.53
C VAL A 86 3.60 -20.84 -1.57
N VAL A 87 4.88 -20.48 -1.77
CA VAL A 87 5.57 -19.47 -0.94
C VAL A 87 4.97 -18.09 -1.17
N ALA A 88 4.72 -17.73 -2.43
CA ALA A 88 4.05 -16.48 -2.79
C ALA A 88 2.63 -16.40 -2.20
N LEU A 89 1.86 -17.50 -2.25
CA LEU A 89 0.52 -17.58 -1.66
C LEU A 89 0.55 -17.37 -0.13
N LEU A 90 1.45 -18.06 0.57
CA LEU A 90 1.59 -17.93 2.02
C LEU A 90 2.04 -16.52 2.42
N SER A 91 2.94 -15.91 1.64
CA SER A 91 3.38 -14.52 1.84
C SER A 91 2.19 -13.55 1.73
N ASN A 92 1.36 -13.69 0.69
CA ASN A 92 0.18 -12.86 0.50
C ASN A 92 -0.86 -13.06 1.62
N LEU A 93 -1.05 -14.29 2.10
CA LEU A 93 -1.96 -14.56 3.22
C LEU A 93 -1.48 -13.88 4.51
N MET A 94 -0.17 -13.92 4.77
CA MET A 94 0.45 -13.21 5.89
C MET A 94 0.29 -11.69 5.75
N ALA A 95 0.51 -11.14 4.54
CA ALA A 95 0.31 -9.72 4.27
C ALA A 95 -1.14 -9.29 4.56
N ILE A 96 -2.14 -10.06 4.12
CA ILE A 96 -3.56 -9.80 4.40
C ILE A 96 -3.83 -9.80 5.92
N LEU A 97 -3.28 -10.77 6.65
CA LEU A 97 -3.42 -10.84 8.11
C LEU A 97 -2.84 -9.60 8.80
N LEU A 98 -1.61 -9.23 8.45
CA LEU A 98 -0.94 -8.07 9.04
C LEU A 98 -1.66 -6.77 8.71
N GLN A 99 -2.11 -6.58 7.46
CA GLN A 99 -2.88 -5.40 7.07
C GLN A 99 -4.24 -5.33 7.76
N ALA A 100 -4.90 -6.47 7.97
CA ALA A 100 -6.15 -6.50 8.74
C ALA A 100 -5.93 -6.08 10.20
N LEU A 101 -4.79 -6.43 10.81
CA LEU A 101 -4.43 -5.99 12.16
C LEU A 101 -4.15 -4.48 12.20
N CYS A 102 -3.41 -3.94 11.23
CA CYS A 102 -3.16 -2.50 11.11
C CYS A 102 -4.47 -1.71 10.94
N ALA A 103 -5.38 -2.20 10.08
CA ALA A 103 -6.70 -1.59 9.90
C ALA A 103 -7.53 -1.62 11.18
N ARG A 104 -7.52 -2.74 11.91
CA ARG A 104 -8.22 -2.86 13.20
C ARG A 104 -7.65 -1.90 14.25
N LEU A 105 -6.34 -1.69 14.28
CA LEU A 105 -5.70 -0.70 15.14
C LEU A 105 -6.17 0.72 14.77
N GLY A 106 -6.12 1.08 13.48
CA GLY A 106 -6.55 2.39 13.00
C GLY A 106 -8.01 2.70 13.31
N ILE A 107 -8.90 1.74 13.09
CA ILE A 107 -10.34 1.89 13.35
C ILE A 107 -10.67 1.84 14.85
N GLY A 108 -10.05 0.92 15.59
CA GLY A 108 -10.37 0.66 17.00
C GLY A 108 -9.73 1.63 17.97
N ALA A 109 -8.46 1.98 17.76
CA ALA A 109 -7.72 2.91 18.61
C ALA A 109 -7.78 4.36 18.11
N GLY A 110 -8.18 4.58 16.85
CA GLY A 110 -8.17 5.92 16.23
C GLY A 110 -6.76 6.51 16.11
N ARG A 111 -5.74 5.64 16.05
CA ARG A 111 -4.31 5.98 15.94
C ARG A 111 -3.71 5.21 14.77
N ASP A 112 -2.83 5.85 14.00
CA ASP A 112 -2.00 5.09 13.07
C ASP A 112 -0.92 4.28 13.83
N LEU A 113 -0.25 3.37 13.14
CA LEU A 113 0.77 2.51 13.75
C LEU A 113 1.96 3.31 14.30
N ALA A 114 2.35 4.40 13.65
CA ALA A 114 3.47 5.24 14.10
C ALA A 114 3.12 5.99 15.40
N GLN A 115 1.91 6.54 15.49
CA GLN A 115 1.36 7.13 16.70
C GLN A 115 1.26 6.10 17.82
N ALA A 116 0.70 4.92 17.54
CA ALA A 116 0.59 3.85 18.53
C ALA A 116 1.97 3.42 19.07
N CYS A 117 2.97 3.27 18.20
CA CYS A 117 4.35 2.95 18.62
C CYS A 117 4.96 4.08 19.47
N SER A 118 4.83 5.34 19.04
CA SER A 118 5.37 6.50 19.76
C SER A 118 4.70 6.73 21.12
N ASP A 119 3.41 6.36 21.23
CA ASP A 119 2.62 6.52 22.43
C ASP A 119 2.73 5.32 23.39
N ALA A 120 3.10 4.13 22.91
CA ALA A 120 3.31 2.93 23.72
C ALA A 120 4.75 2.76 24.21
N PHE A 121 5.74 3.15 23.40
CA PHE A 121 7.17 2.92 23.67
C PHE A 121 7.90 4.17 24.19
N PRO A 122 9.03 4.00 24.90
CA PRO A 122 9.91 5.12 25.21
C PRO A 122 10.55 5.69 23.92
N PRO A 123 10.98 6.97 23.93
CA PRO A 123 11.58 7.63 22.76
C PRO A 123 12.84 6.91 22.24
N ALA A 124 13.59 6.24 23.12
CA ALA A 124 14.75 5.44 22.74
C ALA A 124 14.44 4.28 21.79
N LEU A 125 13.20 3.75 21.82
CA LEU A 125 12.75 2.69 20.91
C LEU A 125 11.95 3.26 19.73
N SER A 126 11.27 4.39 19.92
CA SER A 126 10.49 5.04 18.86
C SER A 126 11.38 5.63 17.76
N TRP A 127 12.54 6.20 18.11
CA TRP A 127 13.49 6.76 17.15
C TRP A 127 14.06 5.73 16.15
N PRO A 128 14.56 4.56 16.59
CA PRO A 128 14.97 3.50 15.68
C PRO A 128 13.84 2.99 14.78
N LEU A 129 12.62 2.87 15.32
CA LEU A 129 11.45 2.45 14.52
C LEU A 129 11.11 3.46 13.43
N TRP A 130 11.15 4.76 13.74
CA TRP A 130 10.97 5.81 12.76
C TRP A 130 12.05 5.77 11.67
N LEU A 131 13.32 5.64 12.06
CA LEU A 131 14.42 5.56 11.10
C LEU A 131 14.29 4.33 10.19
N LEU A 132 13.91 3.18 10.73
CA LEU A 132 13.69 1.97 9.95
C LEU A 132 12.54 2.15 8.94
N ALA A 133 11.46 2.83 9.33
CA ALA A 133 10.35 3.14 8.43
C ALA A 133 10.79 4.08 7.30
N GLU A 134 11.60 5.10 7.61
CA GLU A 134 12.17 6.03 6.62
C GLU A 134 13.08 5.29 5.62
N VAL A 135 13.98 4.44 6.12
CA VAL A 135 14.85 3.62 5.26
C VAL A 135 14.03 2.66 4.39
N ALA A 136 12.98 2.06 4.94
CA ALA A 136 12.11 1.16 4.21
C ALA A 136 11.38 1.87 3.06
N ILE A 137 10.80 3.05 3.31
CA ILE A 137 10.09 3.79 2.25
C ILE A 137 11.05 4.32 1.18
N CYS A 138 12.26 4.77 1.56
CA CYS A 138 13.30 5.14 0.60
C CYS A 138 13.75 3.96 -0.26
N ALA A 139 13.83 2.75 0.31
CA ALA A 139 14.18 1.55 -0.44
C ALA A 139 13.08 1.15 -1.44
N THR A 140 11.80 1.31 -1.07
CA THR A 140 10.67 1.10 -1.98
C THR A 140 10.69 2.11 -3.13
N ASP A 141 10.87 3.40 -2.83
CA ASP A 141 10.96 4.46 -3.83
C ASP A 141 12.11 4.22 -4.83
N LEU A 142 13.27 3.79 -4.33
CA LEU A 142 14.41 3.41 -5.18
C LEU A 142 14.05 2.30 -6.18
N ALA A 143 13.29 1.29 -5.76
CA ALA A 143 12.85 0.21 -6.64
C ALA A 143 11.87 0.71 -7.73
N GLU A 144 10.99 1.65 -7.40
CA GLU A 144 10.05 2.26 -8.37
C GLU A 144 10.78 3.13 -9.40
N VAL A 145 11.75 3.95 -8.96
CA VAL A 145 12.58 4.78 -9.84
C VAL A 145 13.38 3.92 -10.82
N ILE A 146 14.04 2.87 -10.33
CA ILE A 146 14.81 1.94 -11.17
C ILE A 146 13.88 1.21 -12.14
N GLY A 147 12.75 0.70 -11.67
CA GLY A 147 11.77 0.01 -12.50
C GLY A 147 11.22 0.88 -13.62
N THR A 148 10.91 2.15 -13.31
CA THR A 148 10.41 3.12 -14.30
C THR A 148 11.49 3.50 -15.31
N ALA A 149 12.73 3.75 -14.87
CA ALA A 149 13.84 4.05 -15.77
C ALA A 149 14.12 2.89 -16.75
N ILE A 150 14.12 1.65 -16.27
CA ILE A 150 14.26 0.46 -17.13
C ILE A 150 13.06 0.33 -18.07
N GLY A 151 11.83 0.56 -17.58
CA GLY A 151 10.63 0.55 -18.41
C GLY A 151 10.67 1.56 -19.56
N LEU A 152 11.11 2.79 -19.28
CA LEU A 152 11.31 3.84 -20.29
C LEU A 152 12.40 3.48 -21.29
N ASN A 153 13.48 2.86 -20.83
CA ASN A 153 14.55 2.38 -21.69
C ASN A 153 14.06 1.29 -22.65
N LEU A 154 13.30 0.31 -22.16
CA LEU A 154 12.78 -0.78 -22.98
C LEU A 154 11.69 -0.32 -23.96
N LEU A 155 10.86 0.65 -23.59
CA LEU A 155 9.73 1.09 -24.41
C LEU A 155 10.14 2.14 -25.46
N PHE A 156 11.00 3.08 -25.10
CA PHE A 156 11.34 4.25 -25.93
C PHE A 156 12.83 4.34 -26.29
N GLY A 157 13.68 3.44 -25.77
CA GLY A 157 15.12 3.50 -25.99
C GLY A 157 15.81 4.65 -25.24
N ILE A 158 15.15 5.25 -24.24
CA ILE A 158 15.68 6.39 -23.49
C ILE A 158 16.83 5.90 -22.57
N PRO A 159 18.01 6.56 -22.55
CA PRO A 159 19.09 6.22 -21.62
C PRO A 159 18.64 6.27 -20.16
N LEU A 160 19.17 5.37 -19.32
CA LEU A 160 18.74 5.22 -17.92
C LEU A 160 18.91 6.51 -17.11
N GLU A 161 19.97 7.27 -17.38
CA GLU A 161 20.26 8.54 -16.70
C GLU A 161 19.13 9.54 -16.93
N ILE A 162 18.64 9.63 -18.17
CA ILE A 162 17.53 10.50 -18.55
C ILE A 162 16.23 9.94 -17.98
N GLY A 163 16.04 8.61 -18.00
CA GLY A 163 14.90 7.94 -17.41
C GLY A 163 14.71 8.28 -15.92
N VAL A 164 15.79 8.25 -15.14
CA VAL A 164 15.78 8.64 -13.71
C VAL A 164 15.48 10.13 -13.52
N VAL A 165 15.95 11.02 -14.40
CA VAL A 165 15.58 12.44 -14.32
C VAL A 165 14.09 12.65 -14.65
N ILE A 166 13.56 11.87 -15.58
CA ILE A 166 12.13 11.90 -15.93
C ILE A 166 11.27 11.44 -14.76
N THR A 167 11.72 10.47 -13.94
CA THR A 167 10.93 10.04 -12.79
C THR A 167 10.68 11.20 -11.84
N ALA A 168 11.56 12.18 -11.67
CA ALA A 168 11.29 13.37 -10.84
C ALA A 168 10.02 14.15 -11.22
N LEU A 169 9.46 13.94 -12.42
CA LEU A 169 8.16 14.48 -12.83
C LEU A 169 6.97 13.83 -12.10
N ASP A 170 7.14 12.64 -11.51
CA ASP A 170 6.11 11.94 -10.74
C ASP A 170 5.66 12.70 -9.50
N VAL A 171 6.58 13.38 -8.81
CA VAL A 171 6.28 14.24 -7.66
C VAL A 171 5.34 15.36 -8.08
N PHE A 172 5.65 16.01 -9.21
CA PHE A 172 4.79 17.07 -9.76
C PHE A 172 3.44 16.52 -10.23
N LEU A 173 3.41 15.32 -10.80
CA LEU A 173 2.18 14.64 -11.19
C LEU A 173 1.28 14.38 -9.98
N ILE A 174 1.81 13.77 -8.92
CA ILE A 174 1.07 13.47 -7.70
C ILE A 174 0.61 14.75 -7.00
N LEU A 175 1.48 15.76 -6.87
CA LEU A 175 1.12 17.06 -6.27
C LEU A 175 -0.01 17.73 -7.08
N GLY A 176 0.10 17.74 -8.41
CA GLY A 176 -0.93 18.28 -9.29
C GLY A 176 -2.28 17.54 -9.13
N MET A 177 -2.24 16.22 -8.96
CA MET A 177 -3.44 15.42 -8.72
C MET A 177 -4.03 15.60 -7.32
N GLN A 178 -3.20 15.80 -6.30
CA GLN A 178 -3.66 16.10 -4.94
C GLN A 178 -4.47 17.40 -4.90
N HIS A 179 -4.08 18.42 -5.68
CA HIS A 179 -4.85 19.67 -5.83
C HIS A 179 -6.26 19.46 -6.41
N LEU A 180 -6.47 18.42 -7.23
CA LEU A 180 -7.78 18.08 -7.80
C LEU A 180 -8.66 17.26 -6.82
N GLY A 181 -8.05 16.72 -5.77
CA GLY A 181 -8.71 15.99 -4.69
C GLY A 181 -8.37 14.49 -4.65
N PHE A 182 -8.43 13.91 -3.45
CA PHE A 182 -7.97 12.54 -3.16
C PHE A 182 -8.64 11.44 -4.02
N ARG A 183 -9.88 11.64 -4.43
CA ARG A 183 -10.62 10.68 -5.29
C ARG A 183 -10.02 10.53 -6.69
N TRP A 184 -9.37 11.57 -7.20
CA TRP A 184 -8.66 11.52 -8.49
C TRP A 184 -7.40 10.68 -8.40
N VAL A 185 -6.63 10.83 -7.30
CA VAL A 185 -5.45 10.01 -7.02
C VAL A 185 -5.84 8.53 -6.95
N GLU A 186 -6.88 8.21 -6.18
CA GLU A 186 -7.39 6.84 -6.06
C GLU A 186 -7.81 6.24 -7.41
N SER A 187 -8.61 6.98 -8.20
CA SER A 187 -9.10 6.50 -9.50
C SER A 187 -7.97 6.27 -10.50
N PHE A 188 -6.95 7.11 -10.49
CA PHE A 188 -5.77 6.98 -11.34
C PHE A 188 -4.93 5.76 -11.00
N VAL A 189 -4.67 5.54 -9.70
CA VAL A 189 -3.94 4.35 -9.22
C VAL A 189 -4.69 3.07 -9.60
N VAL A 190 -6.01 3.04 -9.40
CA VAL A 190 -6.85 1.88 -9.78
C VAL A 190 -6.82 1.66 -11.30
N ALA A 191 -6.82 2.72 -12.11
CA ALA A 191 -6.73 2.60 -13.57
C ALA A 191 -5.38 2.03 -14.02
N LEU A 192 -4.26 2.53 -13.47
CA LEU A 192 -2.91 2.00 -13.70
C LEU A 192 -2.82 0.52 -13.34
N LEU A 193 -3.33 0.15 -12.17
CA LEU A 193 -3.39 -1.23 -11.73
C LEU A 193 -4.20 -2.11 -12.70
N GLY A 194 -5.32 -1.59 -13.20
CA GLY A 194 -6.14 -2.26 -14.22
C GLY A 194 -5.37 -2.53 -15.52
N VAL A 195 -4.54 -1.57 -15.98
CA VAL A 195 -3.69 -1.73 -17.17
C VAL A 195 -2.66 -2.83 -16.93
N ILE A 196 -1.94 -2.81 -15.80
CA ILE A 196 -0.94 -3.83 -15.45
C ILE A 196 -1.58 -5.22 -15.41
N ALA A 197 -2.72 -5.35 -14.72
CA ALA A 197 -3.44 -6.61 -14.62
C ALA A 197 -3.88 -7.14 -15.99
N ALA A 198 -4.39 -6.27 -16.87
CA ALA A 198 -4.76 -6.63 -18.24
C ALA A 198 -3.55 -7.12 -19.05
N CYS A 199 -2.42 -6.41 -18.96
CA CYS A 199 -1.17 -6.80 -19.63
C CYS A 199 -0.71 -8.20 -19.22
N PHE A 200 -0.64 -8.49 -17.91
CA PHE A 200 -0.26 -9.82 -17.44
C PHE A 200 -1.30 -10.90 -17.78
N ALA A 201 -2.59 -10.60 -17.71
CA ALA A 201 -3.63 -11.54 -18.07
C ALA A 201 -3.52 -11.97 -19.54
N VAL A 202 -3.29 -11.02 -20.45
CA VAL A 202 -3.05 -11.30 -21.87
C VAL A 202 -1.79 -12.14 -22.06
N GLN A 203 -0.68 -11.79 -21.41
CA GLN A 203 0.56 -12.56 -21.48
C GLN A 203 0.37 -14.02 -20.99
N ILE A 204 -0.33 -14.22 -19.88
CA ILE A 204 -0.63 -15.56 -19.35
C ILE A 204 -1.52 -16.35 -20.32
N ALA A 205 -2.52 -15.69 -20.93
CA ALA A 205 -3.40 -16.34 -21.90
C ALA A 205 -2.62 -16.79 -23.16
N LEU A 206 -1.67 -15.98 -23.63
CA LEU A 206 -0.80 -16.29 -24.76
C LEU A 206 0.29 -17.32 -24.43
N ALA A 207 0.73 -17.40 -23.18
CA ALA A 207 1.77 -18.32 -22.75
C ALA A 207 1.32 -19.80 -22.69
N HIS A 208 0.01 -20.08 -22.81
CA HIS A 208 -0.57 -21.42 -22.73
C HIS A 208 -0.02 -22.27 -21.58
N PRO A 209 -0.14 -21.83 -20.31
CA PRO A 209 0.44 -22.54 -19.19
C PRO A 209 -0.25 -23.89 -18.96
N ASP A 210 0.53 -24.85 -18.46
CA ASP A 210 -0.01 -26.10 -17.92
C ASP A 210 -0.70 -25.80 -16.58
N TRP A 211 -2.01 -25.55 -16.64
CA TRP A 211 -2.84 -25.24 -15.47
C TRP A 211 -2.81 -26.34 -14.41
N ARG A 212 -2.59 -27.60 -14.79
CA ARG A 212 -2.44 -28.68 -13.81
C ARG A 212 -1.19 -28.47 -12.98
N LYS A 213 -0.06 -28.13 -13.61
CA LYS A 213 1.18 -27.82 -12.89
C LYS A 213 1.08 -26.54 -12.06
N VAL A 214 0.36 -25.52 -12.55
CA VAL A 214 0.10 -24.29 -11.78
C VAL A 214 -0.66 -24.60 -10.49
N ILE A 215 -1.76 -25.35 -10.58
CA ILE A 215 -2.57 -25.74 -9.40
C ILE A 215 -1.75 -26.59 -8.44
N LEU A 216 -0.95 -27.53 -8.96
CA LEU A 216 -0.04 -28.35 -8.15
C LEU A 216 1.07 -27.51 -7.50
N GLY A 217 1.52 -26.42 -8.13
CA GLY A 217 2.53 -25.51 -7.58
C GLY A 217 2.07 -24.74 -6.33
N PHE A 218 0.75 -24.63 -6.11
CA PHE A 218 0.20 -24.10 -4.87
C PHE A 218 0.20 -25.12 -3.71
N ALA A 219 0.51 -26.40 -3.97
CA ALA A 219 0.71 -27.39 -2.92
C ALA A 219 2.16 -27.36 -2.41
N PRO A 220 2.41 -27.59 -1.11
CA PRO A 220 3.77 -27.66 -0.57
C PRO A 220 4.56 -28.80 -1.23
N THR A 221 5.75 -28.50 -1.76
CA THR A 221 6.67 -29.48 -2.34
C THR A 221 8.01 -29.45 -1.61
N THR A 222 8.63 -30.61 -1.40
CA THR A 222 9.97 -30.72 -0.79
C THR A 222 11.11 -30.51 -1.79
N GLN A 223 10.78 -30.34 -3.08
CA GLN A 223 11.76 -30.12 -4.14
C GLN A 223 12.67 -28.90 -3.88
N LEU A 224 12.18 -27.88 -3.18
CA LEU A 224 12.94 -26.67 -2.82
C LEU A 224 14.03 -26.89 -1.76
N VAL A 225 13.98 -28.00 -1.01
CA VAL A 225 14.92 -28.28 0.10
C VAL A 225 16.03 -29.24 -0.34
N THR A 226 15.86 -29.91 -1.49
CA THR A 226 16.72 -31.02 -1.90
C THR A 226 17.77 -30.60 -2.95
N ASP A 227 17.63 -29.42 -3.56
CA ASP A 227 18.53 -28.81 -4.55
C ASP A 227 19.22 -27.55 -3.98
#